data_AF-A0A3Q3E4Z7-F1
#
_entry.id   AF-A0A3Q3E4Z7-F1
#
_cell.length_a   1.000
_cell.length_b   1.000
_cell.length_c   1.000
_cell.angle_alpha   90.00
_cell.angle_beta   90.00
_cell.angle_gamma   90.00
#
_symmetry.space_group_name_H-M   'P 1'
#
loop_
_entity.id
_entity.type
_entity.pdbx_description
1 polymer ?
#
loop_
_entity_poly.entity_id
_entity_poly.type
_entity_poly.pdbx_seq_one_letter_code
_entity_poly.pdbx_strand_id
1 'polypeptide(L)'
;MRRPLETETESSNPAAHRRYACHALRHRVRTTLTPSTFDAEPSNSSDNLETGPNLDSEPENWPSTLTAEQEERCYDPNDTRFTFVDGEDEMDFELNDYKSLRAKMSCGHTVTPTSLIDWCRRQLDEGKMEFVCGQPKCDAVWSFEDVCKMALLTPAETENIDKRLFNLAKDNLGAKKCPGCESLVVREDQNDLRVCCTVCTRNKARAYEFCWQCLKEWTGPSEHDDHCANPECVNQPLEILRKCPEITLKDVKMVTSCPSVRACPTCGLLIEHSTIHCKSIVCTRCKKKFCFVCLKLSAVCYSYYSACTDGVAPRQTSIPVWKRK
;
A
#
# COMPACT_ATOMS: atom_id res chain seq x y z
N MET A 1 -13.43 21.92 69.60
CA MET A 1 -14.41 20.95 69.07
C MET A 1 -15.20 21.63 67.96
N ARG A 2 -14.91 21.34 66.69
CA ARG A 2 -15.69 21.82 65.54
C ARG A 2 -16.17 20.60 64.74
N ARG A 3 -17.47 20.58 64.49
CA ARG A 3 -18.27 19.60 63.74
C ARG A 3 -18.26 19.95 62.23
N PRO A 4 -18.77 19.11 61.31
CA PRO A 4 -17.96 18.43 60.30
C PRO A 4 -18.24 18.82 58.83
N LEU A 5 -17.39 18.25 57.96
CA LEU A 5 -17.46 18.16 56.49
C LEU A 5 -18.88 18.12 55.90
N GLU A 6 -19.13 19.02 54.95
CA GLU A 6 -20.08 18.79 53.85
C GLU A 6 -19.28 18.53 52.57
N THR A 7 -19.64 17.44 51.91
CA THR A 7 -19.10 16.95 50.65
C THR A 7 -19.78 17.66 49.49
N GLU A 8 -19.02 18.45 48.70
CA GLU A 8 -19.45 18.89 47.39
C GLU A 8 -18.96 17.90 46.32
N THR A 9 -19.93 17.34 45.61
CA THR A 9 -19.77 16.52 44.41
C THR A 9 -19.35 17.39 43.23
N GLU A 10 -18.10 17.26 42.77
CA GLU A 10 -17.67 17.82 41.48
C GLU A 10 -18.23 16.97 40.33
N SER A 11 -19.16 17.58 39.60
CA SER A 11 -19.64 17.14 38.29
C SER A 11 -18.57 17.43 37.24
N SER A 12 -17.84 16.40 36.83
CA SER A 12 -16.86 16.47 35.75
C SER A 12 -17.57 16.58 34.40
N ASN A 13 -17.62 17.80 33.86
CA ASN A 13 -18.15 18.09 32.53
C ASN A 13 -17.15 17.64 31.43
N PRO A 14 -17.49 16.74 30.48
CA PRO A 14 -16.52 16.13 29.54
C PRO A 14 -16.05 17.04 28.38
N ALA A 15 -16.45 18.31 28.33
CA ALA A 15 -16.27 19.14 27.14
C ALA A 15 -14.88 19.81 26.99
N ALA A 16 -13.95 19.64 27.94
CA ALA A 16 -12.71 20.42 27.98
C ALA A 16 -11.44 19.72 27.42
N HIS A 17 -11.51 18.45 27.00
CA HIS A 17 -10.32 17.68 26.59
C HIS A 17 -10.05 17.58 25.07
N ARG A 18 -10.73 18.36 24.21
CA ARG A 18 -10.54 18.30 22.73
C ARG A 18 -9.60 19.36 22.15
N ARG A 19 -8.49 19.69 22.82
CA ARG A 19 -7.50 20.63 22.26
C ARG A 19 -6.04 20.17 22.24
N TYR A 20 -5.74 18.93 22.60
CA TYR A 20 -4.36 18.43 22.56
C TYR A 20 -4.30 16.97 22.06
N ALA A 21 -4.30 16.80 20.74
CA ALA A 21 -3.84 15.57 20.09
C ALA A 21 -3.43 15.84 18.63
N CYS A 22 -2.48 16.74 18.40
CA CYS A 22 -1.84 16.90 17.08
C CYS A 22 -0.35 17.18 17.18
N HIS A 23 0.27 16.96 18.34
CA HIS A 23 1.70 17.12 18.51
C HIS A 23 2.31 15.90 19.19
N ALA A 24 3.39 15.43 18.57
CA ALA A 24 4.33 14.40 18.99
C ALA A 24 3.93 12.94 18.73
N LEU A 25 4.38 12.41 17.58
CA LEU A 25 5.26 11.24 17.59
C LEU A 25 6.37 11.40 16.55
N ARG A 26 7.61 11.26 17.03
CA ARG A 26 8.85 11.33 16.27
C ARG A 26 9.04 10.06 15.42
N HIS A 27 9.40 10.29 14.17
CA HIS A 27 10.30 9.52 13.31
C HIS A 27 10.54 8.04 13.60
N ARG A 28 9.84 7.18 12.85
CA ARG A 28 10.39 6.01 12.13
C ARG A 28 9.31 5.41 11.24
N VAL A 29 8.92 6.15 10.20
CA VAL A 29 8.48 5.72 8.85
C VAL A 29 8.19 7.05 8.15
N ARG A 30 9.20 7.64 7.51
CA ARG A 30 9.02 8.85 6.72
C ARG A 30 8.86 8.43 5.26
N THR A 31 7.70 7.88 4.93
CA THR A 31 7.28 7.69 3.53
C THR A 31 6.00 8.47 3.30
N THR A 32 6.08 9.78 3.49
CA THR A 32 5.22 10.69 2.71
C THR A 32 5.80 10.73 1.30
N LEU A 33 5.39 9.79 0.46
CA LEU A 33 5.54 9.95 -0.99
C LEU A 33 4.55 11.05 -1.38
N THR A 34 5.06 12.25 -1.60
CA THR A 34 4.28 13.38 -2.12
C THR A 34 4.12 13.18 -3.63
N PRO A 35 2.90 13.20 -4.17
CA PRO A 35 2.70 13.21 -5.62
C PRO A 35 3.34 14.46 -6.22
N SER A 36 4.00 14.28 -7.37
CA SER A 36 4.43 15.38 -8.24
C SER A 36 3.20 16.05 -8.85
N THR A 37 2.99 17.35 -8.58
CA THR A 37 1.97 18.15 -9.25
C THR A 37 2.51 18.60 -10.61
N PHE A 38 2.09 17.94 -11.68
CA PHE A 38 2.19 18.49 -13.04
C PHE A 38 0.84 19.07 -13.43
N ASP A 39 0.78 20.38 -13.63
CA ASP A 39 -0.39 21.07 -14.14
C ASP A 39 -0.56 20.72 -15.64
N ALA A 40 -1.69 20.12 -15.99
CA ALA A 40 -2.11 19.92 -17.37
C ALA A 40 -3.35 20.77 -17.65
N GLU A 41 -3.23 21.72 -18.59
CA GLU A 41 -4.37 22.48 -19.13
C GLU A 41 -5.29 21.59 -20.00
N PRO A 42 -6.59 21.89 -20.10
CA PRO A 42 -7.56 21.02 -20.75
C PRO A 42 -7.69 21.34 -22.24
N SER A 43 -7.54 20.32 -23.10
CA SER A 43 -8.02 20.35 -24.48
C SER A 43 -9.28 19.48 -24.62
N ASN A 44 -10.39 20.16 -24.93
CA ASN A 44 -11.65 19.57 -25.37
C ASN A 44 -11.46 18.87 -26.73
N SER A 45 -11.92 17.62 -26.84
CA SER A 45 -12.64 17.16 -28.04
C SER A 45 -13.50 15.94 -27.73
N SER A 46 -14.63 15.91 -28.43
CA SER A 46 -15.82 15.09 -28.25
C SER A 46 -15.75 13.71 -28.93
N ASP A 47 -16.54 12.79 -28.37
CA ASP A 47 -17.21 11.63 -28.97
C ASP A 47 -16.40 10.58 -29.76
N ASN A 48 -16.39 9.33 -29.26
CA ASN A 48 -17.33 8.33 -29.75
C ASN A 48 -17.31 7.04 -28.91
N LEU A 49 -18.51 6.50 -28.75
CA LEU A 49 -18.90 5.24 -28.12
C LEU A 49 -18.68 4.09 -29.10
N GLU A 50 -17.92 3.06 -28.71
CA GLU A 50 -18.11 1.70 -29.25
C GLU A 50 -17.60 0.63 -28.28
N THR A 51 -18.36 -0.46 -28.23
CA THR A 51 -18.39 -1.52 -27.21
C THR A 51 -17.48 -2.72 -27.50
N GLY A 52 -16.64 -3.08 -26.51
CA GLY A 52 -16.15 -4.45 -26.19
C GLY A 52 -15.08 -5.07 -27.12
N PRO A 53 -14.31 -6.11 -26.68
CA PRO A 53 -14.58 -7.03 -25.55
C PRO A 53 -13.44 -7.15 -24.51
N ASN A 54 -13.73 -7.92 -23.44
CA ASN A 54 -12.82 -8.39 -22.38
C ASN A 54 -11.36 -8.57 -22.83
N LEU A 55 -10.45 -7.83 -22.20
CA LEU A 55 -9.03 -8.16 -22.18
C LEU A 55 -8.71 -8.71 -20.80
N ASP A 56 -8.38 -9.99 -20.75
CA ASP A 56 -7.76 -10.63 -19.61
C ASP A 56 -6.60 -9.76 -19.13
N SER A 57 -6.64 -9.40 -17.85
CA SER A 57 -5.60 -8.66 -17.16
C SER A 57 -4.34 -9.53 -17.07
N GLU A 58 -3.51 -9.47 -18.11
CA GLU A 58 -2.10 -9.79 -18.00
C GLU A 58 -1.47 -8.85 -16.96
N PRO A 59 -0.52 -9.31 -16.12
CA PRO A 59 0.21 -8.39 -15.29
C PRO A 59 0.93 -7.43 -16.24
N GLU A 60 0.68 -6.13 -16.10
CA GLU A 60 1.51 -5.09 -16.73
C GLU A 60 2.93 -5.25 -16.20
N ASN A 61 3.65 -6.19 -16.83
CA ASN A 61 5.05 -6.41 -16.62
C ASN A 61 5.72 -5.16 -17.17
N TRP A 62 6.48 -4.50 -16.31
CA TRP A 62 7.48 -3.53 -16.73
C TRP A 62 8.17 -4.10 -17.99
N PRO A 63 8.36 -3.36 -19.10
CA PRO A 63 9.06 -3.89 -20.26
C PRO A 63 10.39 -4.48 -19.79
N SER A 64 10.44 -5.81 -19.72
CA SER A 64 11.57 -6.56 -19.23
C SER A 64 12.72 -6.16 -20.14
N THR A 65 13.76 -5.59 -19.53
CA THR A 65 14.88 -4.95 -20.23
C THR A 65 14.45 -3.75 -21.07
N LEU A 66 15.22 -2.66 -20.99
CA LEU A 66 15.43 -1.86 -22.19
C LEU A 66 15.91 -2.91 -23.22
N THR A 67 15.05 -3.32 -24.17
CA THR A 67 15.55 -4.09 -25.30
C THR A 67 16.70 -3.29 -25.89
N ALA A 68 17.69 -3.95 -26.48
CA ALA A 68 18.89 -3.32 -27.05
C ALA A 68 18.61 -2.23 -28.12
N GLU A 69 17.34 -1.88 -28.35
CA GLU A 69 16.82 -0.87 -29.26
C GLU A 69 16.31 0.40 -28.54
N GLN A 70 16.23 0.44 -27.21
CA GLN A 70 16.05 1.69 -26.46
C GLN A 70 17.44 2.31 -26.18
N GLU A 71 17.72 3.46 -26.80
CA GLU A 71 18.95 4.22 -26.59
C GLU A 71 19.24 4.38 -25.09
N GLU A 72 20.48 4.08 -24.70
CA GLU A 72 20.95 4.24 -23.32
C GLU A 72 20.70 5.67 -22.83
N ARG A 73 20.08 5.80 -21.65
CA ARG A 73 19.86 7.12 -21.03
C ARG A 73 21.20 7.75 -20.66
N CYS A 74 21.48 8.89 -21.26
CA CYS A 74 22.69 9.65 -21.01
C CYS A 74 22.35 11.01 -20.40
N TYR A 75 23.10 11.41 -19.38
CA TYR A 75 23.06 12.79 -18.92
C TYR A 75 23.60 13.75 -20.00
N ASP A 76 23.05 14.95 -20.06
CA ASP A 76 23.68 16.06 -20.77
C ASP A 76 24.90 16.54 -19.97
N PRO A 77 26.13 16.54 -20.54
CA PRO A 77 27.33 17.01 -19.87
C PRO A 77 27.25 18.46 -19.35
N ASN A 78 26.35 19.27 -19.91
CA ASN A 78 26.15 20.67 -19.50
C ASN A 78 25.06 20.85 -18.44
N ASP A 79 24.36 19.79 -18.04
CA ASP A 79 23.30 19.89 -17.05
C ASP A 79 23.87 20.06 -15.62
N THR A 80 23.84 21.32 -15.17
CA THR A 80 24.34 21.74 -13.84
C THR A 80 23.55 21.19 -12.65
N ARG A 81 22.41 20.51 -12.87
CA ARG A 81 21.66 19.85 -11.78
C ARG A 81 22.36 18.61 -11.23
N PHE A 82 23.36 18.11 -11.95
CA PHE A 82 24.17 16.94 -11.60
C PHE A 82 25.60 17.34 -11.23
N THR A 83 26.20 16.56 -10.34
CA THR A 83 27.64 16.64 -10.04
C THR A 83 28.33 15.46 -10.71
N PHE A 84 28.90 15.70 -11.88
CA PHE A 84 29.64 14.68 -12.62
C PHE A 84 31.02 14.44 -12.02
N VAL A 85 31.44 13.18 -12.03
CA VAL A 85 32.73 12.76 -11.47
C VAL A 85 33.38 11.70 -12.35
N ASP A 86 34.72 11.71 -12.37
CA ASP A 86 35.52 10.64 -12.94
C ASP A 86 35.64 9.51 -11.90
N GLY A 87 34.75 8.52 -11.99
CA GLY A 87 34.69 7.39 -11.06
C GLY A 87 33.90 6.23 -11.64
N GLU A 88 33.93 5.08 -10.96
CA GLU A 88 33.16 3.90 -11.34
C GLU A 88 31.66 4.13 -11.18
N ASP A 89 30.83 3.36 -11.89
CA ASP A 89 29.40 3.32 -11.63
C ASP A 89 29.12 2.34 -10.48
N GLU A 90 28.89 2.88 -9.28
CA GLU A 90 28.74 2.08 -8.08
C GLU A 90 27.37 1.35 -8.01
N MET A 91 26.48 1.53 -8.98
CA MET A 91 25.22 0.77 -9.07
C MET A 91 25.19 -0.20 -10.26
N ASP A 92 26.27 -0.28 -11.05
CA ASP A 92 26.43 -1.25 -12.13
C ASP A 92 27.00 -2.58 -11.61
N PHE A 93 26.19 -3.30 -10.84
CA PHE A 93 26.58 -4.60 -10.26
C PHE A 93 26.80 -5.71 -11.30
N GLU A 94 26.30 -5.51 -12.52
CA GLU A 94 26.38 -6.47 -13.63
C GLU A 94 27.54 -6.15 -14.58
N LEU A 95 28.27 -5.04 -14.35
CA LEU A 95 29.38 -4.58 -15.16
C LEU A 95 28.98 -4.40 -16.64
N ASN A 96 27.80 -3.81 -16.85
CA ASN A 96 27.24 -3.52 -18.17
C ASN A 96 28.00 -2.41 -18.91
N ASP A 97 28.87 -1.66 -18.22
CA ASP A 97 29.73 -0.61 -18.77
C ASP A 97 28.94 0.47 -19.53
N TYR A 98 27.91 1.00 -18.84
CA TYR A 98 27.08 2.09 -19.33
C TYR A 98 27.95 3.30 -19.74
N LYS A 99 27.67 3.85 -20.93
CA LYS A 99 28.44 4.93 -21.55
C LYS A 99 28.12 6.31 -20.98
N SER A 100 26.96 6.48 -20.34
CA SER A 100 26.57 7.74 -19.72
C SER A 100 27.64 8.26 -18.73
N LEU A 101 27.66 9.58 -18.55
CA LEU A 101 28.40 10.20 -17.44
C LEU A 101 27.94 9.65 -16.09
N ARG A 102 28.83 9.68 -15.11
CA ARG A 102 28.55 9.28 -13.73
C ARG A 102 28.24 10.51 -12.90
N ALA A 103 27.12 10.48 -12.19
CA ALA A 103 26.69 11.57 -11.33
C ALA A 103 26.62 11.12 -9.87
N LYS A 104 26.91 12.03 -8.95
CA LYS A 104 26.91 11.77 -7.51
C LYS A 104 25.50 11.84 -6.92
N MET A 105 25.07 10.76 -6.28
CA MET A 105 23.85 10.71 -5.46
C MET A 105 24.01 11.51 -4.16
N SER A 106 22.92 11.78 -3.46
CA SER A 106 22.92 12.49 -2.16
C SER A 106 23.71 11.76 -1.06
N CYS A 107 23.87 10.43 -1.17
CA CYS A 107 24.70 9.63 -0.28
C CYS A 107 26.20 9.67 -0.60
N GLY A 108 26.56 10.28 -1.73
CA GLY A 108 27.93 10.43 -2.20
C GLY A 108 28.42 9.37 -3.18
N HIS A 109 27.66 8.30 -3.39
CA HIS A 109 27.98 7.25 -4.36
C HIS A 109 27.55 7.64 -5.77
N THR A 110 28.19 7.03 -6.76
CA THR A 110 28.07 7.39 -8.18
C THR A 110 27.16 6.45 -8.95
N VAL A 111 26.41 7.00 -9.90
CA VAL A 111 25.46 6.26 -10.73
C VAL A 111 25.43 6.78 -12.16
N THR A 112 25.09 5.90 -13.11
CA THR A 112 24.49 6.30 -14.38
C THR A 112 22.96 6.27 -14.27
N PRO A 113 22.21 6.90 -15.20
CA PRO A 113 20.76 6.83 -15.16
C PRO A 113 20.26 5.39 -15.24
N THR A 114 20.84 4.60 -16.15
CA THR A 114 20.42 3.23 -16.42
C THR A 114 20.72 2.29 -15.25
N SER A 115 21.92 2.35 -14.66
CA SER A 115 22.25 1.52 -13.50
C SER A 115 21.36 1.81 -12.28
N LEU A 116 21.02 3.08 -12.06
CA LEU A 116 20.10 3.48 -11.00
C LEU A 116 18.70 2.92 -11.22
N ILE A 117 18.18 2.95 -12.45
CA ILE A 117 16.88 2.36 -12.81
C ILE A 117 16.89 0.87 -12.49
N ASP A 118 17.90 0.14 -12.97
CA ASP A 118 17.99 -1.31 -12.80
C ASP A 118 18.11 -1.69 -11.32
N TRP A 119 18.87 -0.91 -10.54
CA TRP A 119 18.92 -1.06 -9.09
C TRP A 119 17.54 -0.83 -8.43
N CYS A 120 16.85 0.26 -8.77
CA CYS A 120 15.53 0.58 -8.21
C CYS A 120 14.49 -0.50 -8.54
N ARG A 121 14.51 -1.03 -9.77
CA ARG A 121 13.65 -2.15 -10.19
C ARG A 121 13.88 -3.38 -9.33
N ARG A 122 15.15 -3.77 -9.13
CA ARG A 122 15.53 -4.91 -8.28
C ARG A 122 15.00 -4.75 -6.85
N GLN A 123 15.10 -3.55 -6.26
CA GLN A 123 14.53 -3.29 -4.92
C GLN A 123 13.01 -3.49 -4.90
N LEU A 124 12.30 -3.02 -5.92
CA LEU A 124 10.85 -3.18 -6.04
C LEU A 124 10.45 -4.65 -6.30
N ASP A 125 11.25 -5.41 -7.07
CA ASP A 125 11.07 -6.86 -7.30
C ASP A 125 11.24 -7.67 -6.01
N GLU A 126 12.15 -7.24 -5.14
CA GLU A 126 12.31 -7.76 -3.78
C GLU A 126 11.19 -7.30 -2.82
N GLY A 127 10.26 -6.47 -3.28
CA GLY A 127 9.14 -5.96 -2.52
C GLY A 127 9.48 -4.84 -1.53
N LYS A 128 10.63 -4.17 -1.71
CA LYS A 128 11.03 -3.01 -0.90
C LYS A 128 10.24 -1.78 -1.32
N MET A 129 9.89 -0.95 -0.34
CA MET A 129 9.16 0.31 -0.55
C MET A 129 10.06 1.56 -0.43
N GLU A 130 11.35 1.35 -0.19
CA GLU A 130 12.35 2.40 -0.04
C GLU A 130 13.49 2.13 -1.02
N PHE A 131 14.01 3.19 -1.64
CA PHE A 131 15.18 3.12 -2.51
C PHE A 131 16.43 3.35 -1.68
N VAL A 132 17.15 2.28 -1.38
CA VAL A 132 18.37 2.32 -0.56
C VAL A 132 19.59 2.20 -1.46
N CYS A 133 20.66 2.88 -1.12
CA CYS A 133 21.95 2.70 -1.79
C CYS A 133 22.43 1.23 -1.70
N GLY A 134 22.93 0.68 -2.81
CA GLY A 134 23.41 -0.70 -2.87
C GLY A 134 24.83 -0.92 -2.36
N GLN A 135 25.58 0.14 -2.03
CA GLN A 135 26.98 0.02 -1.62
C GLN A 135 27.13 -0.52 -0.18
N PRO A 136 28.13 -1.38 0.08
CA PRO A 136 28.39 -1.87 1.43
C PRO A 136 28.64 -0.73 2.42
N LYS A 137 28.05 -0.83 3.61
CA LYS A 137 28.16 0.19 4.68
C LYS A 137 27.51 1.54 4.37
N CYS A 138 26.68 1.61 3.33
CA CYS A 138 25.80 2.74 3.07
C CYS A 138 24.35 2.32 3.30
N ASP A 139 23.66 2.97 4.24
CA ASP A 139 22.23 2.76 4.53
C ASP A 139 21.36 3.93 4.09
N ALA A 140 21.92 4.81 3.24
CA ALA A 140 21.23 5.99 2.77
C ALA A 140 19.98 5.63 1.96
N VAL A 141 18.85 6.22 2.35
CA VAL A 141 17.57 6.14 1.63
C VAL A 141 17.45 7.35 0.72
N TRP A 142 17.25 7.12 -0.57
CA TRP A 142 17.02 8.16 -1.56
C TRP A 142 15.54 8.53 -1.62
N SER A 143 15.27 9.83 -1.77
CA SER A 143 13.90 10.27 -2.04
C SER A 143 13.47 9.83 -3.44
N PHE A 144 12.18 9.59 -3.65
CA PHE A 144 11.68 9.24 -4.98
C PHE A 144 11.93 10.37 -5.99
N GLU A 145 11.89 11.63 -5.55
CA GLU A 145 12.25 12.79 -6.36
C GLU A 145 13.72 12.77 -6.80
N ASP A 146 14.64 12.45 -5.89
CA ASP A 146 16.06 12.28 -6.23
C ASP A 146 16.24 11.15 -7.23
N VAL A 147 15.55 10.03 -7.03
CA VAL A 147 15.58 8.89 -7.98
C VAL A 147 15.07 9.33 -9.35
N CYS A 148 13.91 9.99 -9.44
CA CYS A 148 13.36 10.51 -10.70
C CYS A 148 14.36 11.42 -11.43
N LYS A 149 14.98 12.35 -10.69
CA LYS A 149 15.96 13.29 -11.25
C LYS A 149 17.20 12.57 -11.79
N MET A 150 17.77 11.68 -11.00
CA MET A 150 19.05 11.03 -11.30
C MET A 150 18.88 9.92 -12.35
N ALA A 151 17.75 9.22 -12.34
CA ALA A 151 17.47 8.19 -13.34
C ALA A 151 16.94 8.75 -14.68
N LEU A 152 16.71 10.07 -14.79
CA LEU A 152 16.07 10.69 -15.95
C LEU A 152 14.75 9.99 -16.31
N LEU A 153 13.93 9.69 -15.28
CA LEU A 153 12.67 8.98 -15.48
C LEU A 153 11.71 9.83 -16.31
N THR A 154 11.07 9.20 -17.28
CA THR A 154 9.96 9.83 -17.98
C THR A 154 8.72 9.92 -17.06
N PRO A 155 7.74 10.78 -17.38
CA PRO A 155 6.48 10.83 -16.63
C PRO A 155 5.77 9.48 -16.55
N ALA A 156 5.75 8.72 -17.65
CA ALA A 156 5.13 7.39 -17.70
C ALA A 156 5.84 6.37 -16.79
N GLU A 157 7.18 6.39 -16.74
CA GLU A 157 7.95 5.51 -15.87
C GLU A 157 7.80 5.89 -14.39
N THR A 158 7.78 7.19 -14.10
CA THR A 158 7.52 7.71 -12.77
C THR A 158 6.16 7.24 -12.26
N GLU A 159 5.12 7.33 -13.10
CA GLU A 159 3.79 6.83 -12.78
C GLU A 159 3.77 5.31 -12.56
N ASN A 160 4.50 4.54 -13.37
CA ASN A 160 4.60 3.09 -13.19
C ASN A 160 5.25 2.72 -11.85
N ILE A 161 6.37 3.35 -11.50
CA ILE A 161 7.05 3.11 -10.23
C ILE A 161 6.16 3.53 -9.05
N ASP A 162 5.47 4.67 -9.15
CA ASP A 162 4.53 5.13 -8.12
C ASP A 162 3.36 4.15 -7.93
N LYS A 163 2.76 3.65 -9.03
CA LYS A 163 1.74 2.58 -8.99
C LYS A 163 2.27 1.33 -8.29
N ARG A 164 3.52 0.94 -8.56
CA ARG A 164 4.13 -0.24 -7.96
C ARG A 164 4.39 -0.06 -6.46
N LEU A 165 4.94 1.08 -6.05
CA LEU A 165 5.09 1.47 -4.64
C LEU A 165 3.74 1.48 -3.93
N PHE A 166 2.72 2.06 -4.56
CA PHE A 166 1.36 2.07 -4.04
C PHE A 166 0.83 0.65 -3.83
N ASN A 167 0.98 -0.24 -4.81
CA ASN A 167 0.54 -1.62 -4.69
C ASN A 167 1.27 -2.36 -3.56
N LEU A 168 2.59 -2.20 -3.46
CA LEU A 168 3.36 -2.76 -2.35
C LEU A 168 2.87 -2.24 -0.98
N ALA A 169 2.63 -0.93 -0.87
CA ALA A 169 2.13 -0.33 0.37
C ALA A 169 0.68 -0.74 0.68
N LYS A 170 -0.18 -0.86 -0.33
CA LYS A 170 -1.55 -1.36 -0.19
C LYS A 170 -1.55 -2.79 0.33
N ASP A 171 -0.74 -3.65 -0.27
CA ASP A 171 -0.71 -5.08 0.08
C ASP A 171 -0.04 -5.30 1.43
N ASN A 172 1.11 -4.67 1.66
CA ASN A 172 1.89 -4.88 2.87
C ASN A 172 1.33 -4.08 4.04
N LEU A 173 1.02 -2.80 3.86
CA LEU A 173 0.62 -1.86 4.91
C LEU A 173 -0.88 -1.61 5.01
N GLY A 174 -1.66 -2.07 4.04
CA GLY A 174 -3.08 -1.72 3.95
C GLY A 174 -3.30 -0.27 3.52
N ALA A 175 -2.31 0.37 2.92
CA ALA A 175 -2.36 1.79 2.57
C ALA A 175 -3.51 2.15 1.61
N LYS A 176 -3.94 3.42 1.66
CA LYS A 176 -4.95 3.99 0.75
C LYS A 176 -4.53 5.37 0.27
N LYS A 177 -5.09 5.83 -0.86
CA LYS A 177 -4.91 7.21 -1.32
C LYS A 177 -5.80 8.16 -0.52
N CYS A 178 -5.24 9.33 -0.17
CA CYS A 178 -6.00 10.44 0.38
C CYS A 178 -7.00 10.98 -0.68
N PRO A 179 -8.29 11.18 -0.34
CA PRO A 179 -9.27 11.73 -1.28
C PRO A 179 -9.00 13.20 -1.66
N GLY A 180 -8.20 13.92 -0.87
CA GLY A 180 -7.93 15.34 -1.10
C GLY A 180 -6.67 15.65 -1.90
N CYS A 181 -5.63 14.81 -1.82
CA CYS A 181 -4.34 15.08 -2.47
C CYS A 181 -3.65 13.83 -3.01
N GLU A 182 -4.35 12.69 -3.07
CA GLU A 182 -3.86 11.39 -3.57
C GLU A 182 -2.65 10.76 -2.87
N SER A 183 -2.02 11.47 -1.93
CA SER A 183 -0.90 10.93 -1.16
C SER A 183 -1.26 9.62 -0.49
N LEU A 184 -0.30 8.71 -0.41
CA LEU A 184 -0.43 7.47 0.33
C LEU A 184 -0.64 7.74 1.83
N VAL A 185 -1.64 7.10 2.43
CA VAL A 185 -1.92 7.16 3.86
C VAL A 185 -2.03 5.75 4.42
N VAL A 186 -1.42 5.55 5.58
CA VAL A 186 -1.53 4.32 6.39
C VAL A 186 -2.16 4.71 7.72
N ARG A 187 -3.15 3.95 8.17
CA ARG A 187 -3.76 4.14 9.50
C ARG A 187 -2.91 3.48 10.57
N GLU A 188 -2.73 4.16 11.71
CA GLU A 188 -2.01 3.63 12.87
C GLU A 188 -2.88 2.65 13.65
N ASP A 189 -4.09 3.07 14.02
CA ASP A 189 -5.09 2.21 14.62
C ASP A 189 -5.98 1.61 13.52
N GLN A 190 -6.17 0.30 13.55
CA GLN A 190 -7.05 -0.40 12.61
C GLN A 190 -8.52 -0.36 13.01
N ASN A 191 -8.82 0.05 14.25
CA ASN A 191 -10.17 0.24 14.77
C ASN A 191 -10.68 1.67 14.55
N ASP A 192 -9.78 2.66 14.48
CA ASP A 192 -10.15 4.04 14.15
C ASP A 192 -10.45 4.14 12.65
N LEU A 193 -11.67 4.59 12.32
CA LEU A 193 -12.07 4.86 10.95
C LEU A 193 -11.69 6.28 10.53
N ARG A 194 -11.37 7.18 11.45
CA ARG A 194 -10.93 8.54 11.16
C ARG A 194 -9.44 8.53 10.87
N VAL A 195 -9.08 9.08 9.71
CA VAL A 195 -7.69 9.16 9.28
C VAL A 195 -7.35 10.60 8.90
N CYS A 196 -6.27 11.11 9.48
CA CYS A 196 -5.78 12.46 9.21
C CYS A 196 -4.70 12.44 8.12
N CYS A 197 -4.90 13.22 7.05
CA CYS A 197 -3.86 13.41 6.04
C CYS A 197 -2.93 14.56 6.44
N THR A 198 -1.66 14.25 6.71
CA THR A 198 -0.66 15.26 7.10
C THR A 198 -0.34 16.26 5.98
N VAL A 199 -0.39 15.81 4.72
CA VAL A 199 -0.14 16.66 3.54
C VAL A 199 -1.27 17.69 3.37
N CYS A 200 -2.52 17.24 3.29
CA CYS A 200 -3.66 18.16 3.23
C CYS A 200 -3.73 19.07 4.46
N THR A 201 -3.44 18.53 5.65
CA THR A 201 -3.48 19.32 6.89
C THR A 201 -2.50 20.47 6.86
N ARG A 202 -1.28 20.22 6.39
CA ARG A 202 -0.26 21.25 6.19
C ARG A 202 -0.67 22.26 5.12
N ASN A 203 -1.07 21.78 3.94
CA ASN A 203 -1.38 22.65 2.79
C ASN A 203 -2.60 23.54 3.04
N LYS A 204 -3.61 23.04 3.76
CA LYS A 204 -4.83 23.78 4.09
C LYS A 204 -4.76 24.55 5.41
N ALA A 205 -3.65 24.42 6.16
CA ALA A 205 -3.46 24.95 7.51
C ALA A 205 -4.62 24.60 8.48
N ARG A 206 -5.30 23.47 8.26
CA ARG A 206 -6.42 22.97 9.07
C ARG A 206 -6.44 21.45 9.00
N ALA A 207 -6.90 20.78 10.06
CA ALA A 207 -7.03 19.31 10.04
C ALA A 207 -7.85 18.85 8.83
N TYR A 208 -7.32 17.90 8.08
CA TYR A 208 -8.03 17.22 7.00
C TYR A 208 -8.15 15.74 7.34
N GLU A 209 -9.36 15.36 7.71
CA GLU A 209 -9.70 14.03 8.18
C GLU A 209 -10.73 13.39 7.25
N PHE A 210 -10.64 12.08 7.05
CA PHE A 210 -11.57 11.32 6.21
C PHE A 210 -11.81 9.93 6.77
N CYS A 211 -12.92 9.31 6.36
CA CYS A 211 -13.24 7.95 6.76
C CYS A 211 -12.43 6.93 5.96
N TRP A 212 -11.78 6.01 6.64
CA TRP A 212 -11.00 4.93 6.03
C TRP A 212 -11.83 3.99 5.15
N GLN A 213 -13.13 3.81 5.43
CA GLN A 213 -13.98 2.91 4.66
C GLN A 213 -14.51 3.58 3.37
N CYS A 214 -15.20 4.71 3.51
CA CYS A 214 -15.88 5.37 2.38
C CYS A 214 -15.04 6.47 1.70
N LEU A 215 -13.89 6.83 2.27
CA LEU A 215 -12.98 7.87 1.76
C LEU A 215 -13.64 9.26 1.59
N LYS A 216 -14.76 9.52 2.28
CA LYS A 216 -15.36 10.86 2.34
C LYS A 216 -14.79 11.65 3.52
N GLU A 217 -14.74 12.97 3.37
CA GLU A 217 -14.30 13.90 4.43
C GLU A 217 -15.10 13.65 5.71
N TRP A 218 -14.41 13.68 6.85
CA TRP A 218 -15.00 13.37 8.14
C TRP A 218 -15.86 14.54 8.60
N THR A 219 -17.18 14.39 8.52
CA THR A 219 -18.14 15.43 8.90
C THR A 219 -18.79 15.09 10.23
N GLY A 220 -18.47 15.89 11.25
CA GLY A 220 -19.12 15.88 12.55
C GLY A 220 -18.38 15.11 13.65
N PRO A 221 -18.70 15.38 14.92
CA PRO A 221 -18.29 14.55 16.02
C PRO A 221 -19.04 13.21 15.90
N SER A 222 -18.35 12.14 15.52
CA SER A 222 -18.91 10.81 15.77
C SER A 222 -18.94 10.61 17.29
N GLU A 223 -19.99 9.93 17.78
CA GLU A 223 -20.02 9.49 19.18
C GLU A 223 -18.94 8.44 19.46
N HIS A 224 -18.46 7.77 18.40
CA HIS A 224 -17.42 6.75 18.45
C HIS A 224 -16.48 6.84 17.24
N ASP A 225 -15.18 6.64 17.46
CA ASP A 225 -14.15 6.71 16.41
C ASP A 225 -14.19 5.49 15.44
N ASP A 226 -14.93 4.43 15.79
CA ASP A 226 -15.06 3.19 15.02
C ASP A 226 -16.28 3.15 14.08
N HIS A 227 -17.12 4.19 14.07
CA HIS A 227 -18.30 4.29 13.20
C HIS A 227 -18.29 5.60 12.39
N CYS A 228 -18.52 5.47 11.08
CA CYS A 228 -18.68 6.64 10.22
C CYS A 228 -20.14 7.11 10.23
N ALA A 229 -20.36 8.40 10.46
CA ALA A 229 -21.70 9.01 10.43
C ALA A 229 -22.31 9.10 9.02
N ASN A 230 -21.53 8.86 7.96
CA ASN A 230 -22.04 8.86 6.60
C ASN A 230 -22.96 7.63 6.38
N PRO A 231 -24.25 7.81 6.04
CA PRO A 231 -25.22 6.72 5.93
C PRO A 231 -24.89 5.72 4.80
N GLU A 232 -24.13 6.14 3.78
CA GLU A 232 -23.68 5.27 2.69
C GLU A 232 -22.36 4.55 3.02
N CYS A 233 -21.79 4.78 4.20
CA CYS A 233 -20.54 4.13 4.60
C CYS A 233 -20.78 2.65 4.87
N VAL A 234 -20.19 1.81 4.03
CA VAL A 234 -20.24 0.35 4.19
C VAL A 234 -18.82 -0.20 4.30
N ASN A 235 -18.64 -1.19 5.18
CA ASN A 235 -17.42 -1.95 5.24
C ASN A 235 -17.35 -2.91 4.04
N GLN A 236 -16.82 -2.41 2.92
CA GLN A 236 -16.78 -3.13 1.64
C GLN A 236 -16.19 -4.55 1.75
N PRO A 237 -15.06 -4.79 2.44
CA PRO A 237 -14.58 -6.15 2.70
C PRO A 237 -15.59 -7.08 3.37
N LEU A 238 -16.35 -6.60 4.38
CA LEU A 238 -17.40 -7.41 5.01
C LEU A 238 -18.59 -7.64 4.10
N GLU A 239 -18.96 -6.65 3.28
CA GLU A 239 -20.02 -6.82 2.27
C GLU A 239 -19.64 -7.87 1.22
N ILE A 240 -18.38 -7.91 0.78
CA ILE A 240 -17.88 -8.95 -0.12
C ILE A 240 -17.99 -10.32 0.55
N LEU A 241 -17.51 -10.48 1.78
CA LEU A 241 -17.60 -11.76 2.51
C LEU A 241 -19.05 -12.22 2.72
N ARG A 242 -19.97 -11.27 2.92
CA ARG A 242 -21.40 -11.53 3.10
C ARG A 242 -22.08 -11.96 1.80
N LYS A 243 -21.76 -11.31 0.68
CA LYS A 243 -22.49 -11.47 -0.59
C LYS A 243 -21.80 -12.34 -1.63
N CYS A 244 -20.51 -12.67 -1.47
CA CYS A 244 -19.76 -13.44 -2.48
C CYS A 244 -20.49 -14.76 -2.80
N PRO A 245 -20.46 -15.22 -4.06
CA PRO A 245 -21.14 -16.45 -4.44
C PRO A 245 -20.55 -17.67 -3.72
N GLU A 246 -21.24 -18.79 -3.80
CA GLU A 246 -20.73 -20.07 -3.32
C GLU A 246 -20.06 -20.82 -4.48
N ILE A 247 -18.99 -21.54 -4.15
CA ILE A 247 -18.20 -22.37 -5.06
C ILE A 247 -18.17 -23.81 -4.56
N THR A 248 -17.99 -24.72 -5.52
CA THR A 248 -17.69 -26.13 -5.29
C THR A 248 -16.22 -26.38 -5.61
N LEU A 249 -15.49 -27.00 -4.69
CA LEU A 249 -14.09 -27.40 -4.94
C LEU A 249 -14.10 -28.79 -5.58
N LYS A 250 -13.77 -28.86 -6.87
CA LYS A 250 -13.90 -30.10 -7.68
C LYS A 250 -13.10 -31.27 -7.10
N ASP A 251 -11.93 -30.99 -6.55
CA ASP A 251 -10.99 -32.01 -6.05
C ASP A 251 -11.24 -32.41 -4.57
N VAL A 252 -12.23 -31.81 -3.90
CA VAL A 252 -12.54 -32.07 -2.49
C VAL A 252 -13.99 -32.53 -2.36
N LYS A 253 -14.19 -33.83 -2.14
CA LYS A 253 -15.53 -34.43 -2.01
C LYS A 253 -16.33 -33.74 -0.89
N MET A 254 -17.62 -33.51 -1.15
CA MET A 254 -18.63 -32.99 -0.20
C MET A 254 -18.52 -31.50 0.18
N VAL A 255 -17.87 -30.66 -0.64
CA VAL A 255 -17.87 -29.20 -0.46
C VAL A 255 -18.68 -28.55 -1.59
N THR A 256 -19.98 -28.37 -1.39
CA THR A 256 -20.89 -27.83 -2.42
C THR A 256 -21.29 -26.36 -2.21
N SER A 257 -20.99 -25.77 -1.05
CA SER A 257 -21.46 -24.43 -0.66
C SER A 257 -20.39 -23.60 0.08
N CYS A 258 -19.14 -23.60 -0.41
CA CYS A 258 -18.09 -22.78 0.19
C CYS A 258 -18.15 -21.35 -0.37
N PRO A 259 -18.12 -20.28 0.45
CA PRO A 259 -17.95 -18.91 -0.05
C PRO A 259 -16.74 -18.79 -0.98
N SER A 260 -16.90 -18.11 -2.12
CA SER A 260 -15.85 -17.92 -3.14
C SER A 260 -14.73 -17.02 -2.66
N VAL A 261 -15.04 -16.11 -1.72
CA VAL A 261 -14.09 -15.20 -1.08
C VAL A 261 -14.05 -15.46 0.42
N ARG A 262 -12.84 -15.57 0.98
CA ARG A 262 -12.57 -15.71 2.41
C ARG A 262 -11.52 -14.71 2.85
N ALA A 263 -11.60 -14.21 4.07
CA ALA A 263 -10.51 -13.45 4.68
C ALA A 263 -9.51 -14.38 5.37
N CYS A 264 -8.22 -14.15 5.18
CA CYS A 264 -7.16 -14.89 5.84
C CYS A 264 -7.36 -14.84 7.37
N PRO A 265 -7.36 -15.99 8.08
CA PRO A 265 -7.63 -16.04 9.52
C PRO A 265 -6.53 -15.37 10.36
N THR A 266 -5.35 -15.13 9.78
CA THR A 266 -4.22 -14.51 10.48
C THR A 266 -4.14 -13.01 10.25
N CYS A 267 -4.31 -12.57 9.01
CA CYS A 267 -4.07 -11.16 8.66
C CYS A 267 -5.30 -10.44 8.11
N GLY A 268 -6.37 -11.15 7.73
CA GLY A 268 -7.57 -10.54 7.18
C GLY A 268 -7.54 -10.19 5.69
N LEU A 269 -6.51 -10.59 4.94
CA LEU A 269 -6.47 -10.39 3.47
C LEU A 269 -7.62 -11.19 2.83
N LEU A 270 -8.46 -10.53 2.02
CA LEU A 270 -9.49 -11.21 1.23
C LEU A 270 -8.83 -12.00 0.10
N ILE A 271 -9.21 -13.26 -0.02
CA ILE A 271 -8.65 -14.24 -0.95
C ILE A 271 -9.82 -14.91 -1.66
N GLU A 272 -9.76 -14.92 -2.98
CA GLU A 272 -10.63 -15.73 -3.83
C GLU A 272 -9.93 -17.03 -4.18
N HIS A 273 -10.66 -18.15 -4.19
CA HIS A 273 -10.10 -19.45 -4.56
C HIS A 273 -10.42 -19.76 -6.02
N SER A 274 -9.41 -20.15 -6.80
CA SER A 274 -9.53 -20.47 -8.23
C SER A 274 -10.38 -21.70 -8.56
N THR A 275 -10.99 -22.35 -7.55
CA THR A 275 -11.66 -23.68 -7.60
C THR A 275 -10.82 -24.87 -8.09
N ILE A 276 -9.58 -24.62 -8.53
CA ILE A 276 -8.64 -25.63 -9.02
C ILE A 276 -7.67 -25.99 -7.87
N HIS A 277 -7.31 -27.27 -7.75
CA HIS A 277 -6.39 -27.81 -6.73
C HIS A 277 -6.98 -27.91 -5.30
N CYS A 278 -6.10 -28.20 -4.35
CA CYS A 278 -6.45 -28.54 -2.97
C CYS A 278 -7.03 -27.36 -2.19
N LYS A 279 -7.74 -27.65 -1.09
CA LYS A 279 -8.34 -26.64 -0.20
C LYS A 279 -7.35 -25.79 0.62
N SER A 280 -6.04 -25.92 0.40
CA SER A 280 -5.03 -25.20 1.18
C SER A 280 -4.49 -24.01 0.41
N ILE A 281 -4.52 -22.82 1.02
CA ILE A 281 -3.96 -21.60 0.46
C ILE A 281 -2.82 -21.10 1.34
N VAL A 282 -1.75 -20.62 0.70
CA VAL A 282 -0.71 -19.81 1.35
C VAL A 282 -1.09 -18.34 1.18
N CYS A 283 -1.32 -17.63 2.26
CA CYS A 283 -1.63 -16.20 2.19
C CYS A 283 -0.43 -15.43 1.62
N THR A 284 -0.62 -14.70 0.53
CA THR A 284 0.44 -13.91 -0.11
C THR A 284 1.00 -12.81 0.81
N ARG A 285 0.17 -12.28 1.71
CA ARG A 285 0.57 -11.24 2.69
C ARG A 285 1.33 -11.79 3.89
N CYS A 286 0.73 -12.69 4.67
CA CYS A 286 1.36 -13.15 5.93
C CYS A 286 2.13 -14.47 5.81
N LYS A 287 2.17 -15.07 4.61
CA LYS A 287 2.82 -16.35 4.28
C LYS A 287 2.33 -17.56 5.08
N LYS A 288 1.28 -17.42 5.91
CA LYS A 288 0.68 -18.53 6.65
C LYS A 288 -0.20 -19.36 5.72
N LYS A 289 -0.05 -20.68 5.82
CA LYS A 289 -0.88 -21.66 5.13
C LYS A 289 -2.11 -21.99 5.97
N PHE A 290 -3.28 -21.97 5.35
CA PHE A 290 -4.55 -22.28 6.00
C PHE A 290 -5.50 -22.98 5.02
N CYS A 291 -6.49 -23.68 5.56
CA CYS A 291 -7.54 -24.31 4.78
C CYS A 291 -8.62 -23.29 4.42
N PHE A 292 -8.89 -23.11 3.13
CA PHE A 292 -9.91 -22.19 2.63
C PHE A 292 -11.33 -22.57 3.05
N VAL A 293 -11.58 -23.87 3.22
CA VAL A 293 -12.91 -24.41 3.55
C VAL A 293 -13.27 -24.20 5.02
N CYS A 294 -12.35 -24.52 5.95
CA CYS A 294 -12.63 -24.45 7.39
C CYS A 294 -11.91 -23.31 8.12
N LEU A 295 -11.11 -22.51 7.41
CA LEU A 295 -10.33 -21.37 7.93
C LEU A 295 -9.29 -21.72 9.01
N LYS A 296 -9.03 -23.00 9.27
CA LYS A 296 -8.00 -23.45 10.20
C LYS A 296 -6.61 -23.42 9.57
N LEU A 297 -5.59 -23.07 10.36
CA LEU A 297 -4.19 -23.14 9.94
C LEU A 297 -3.77 -24.59 9.63
N SER A 298 -2.76 -24.77 8.78
CA SER A 298 -2.30 -26.11 8.36
C SER A 298 -1.81 -27.00 9.51
N ALA A 299 -1.43 -26.43 10.65
CA ALA A 299 -1.11 -27.19 11.87
C ALA A 299 -2.32 -27.95 12.44
N VAL A 300 -3.54 -27.52 12.12
CA VAL A 300 -4.80 -28.11 12.61
C VAL A 300 -5.53 -28.84 11.49
N CYS A 301 -5.53 -28.31 10.26
CA CYS A 301 -6.11 -28.97 9.09
C CYS A 301 -5.00 -29.29 8.07
N TYR A 302 -4.44 -30.50 8.18
CA TYR A 302 -3.32 -30.97 7.36
C TYR A 302 -3.76 -31.80 6.14
N SER A 303 -5.06 -32.11 6.00
CA SER A 303 -5.56 -32.86 4.85
C SER A 303 -5.67 -31.96 3.62
N TYR A 304 -5.27 -32.48 2.46
CA TYR A 304 -5.26 -31.72 1.20
C TYR A 304 -6.54 -31.92 0.38
N TYR A 305 -7.03 -33.15 0.30
CA TYR A 305 -8.14 -33.54 -0.59
C TYR A 305 -9.33 -34.18 0.14
N SER A 306 -9.18 -34.53 1.41
CA SER A 306 -10.30 -35.06 2.21
C SER A 306 -11.23 -33.92 2.66
N ALA A 307 -12.46 -34.27 3.01
CA ALA A 307 -13.37 -33.36 3.70
C ALA A 307 -12.73 -32.83 5.00
N CYS A 308 -13.13 -31.62 5.41
CA CYS A 308 -12.77 -31.07 6.72
C CYS A 308 -13.66 -31.71 7.79
N THR A 309 -13.09 -32.08 8.94
CA THR A 309 -13.84 -32.66 10.07
C THR A 309 -14.98 -31.75 10.52
N ASP A 310 -14.73 -30.44 10.57
CA ASP A 310 -15.71 -29.42 10.96
C ASP A 310 -16.59 -28.93 9.79
N GLY A 311 -16.42 -29.52 8.60
CA GLY A 311 -17.11 -29.07 7.40
C GLY A 311 -16.68 -27.69 6.90
N VAL A 312 -17.61 -27.01 6.22
CA VAL A 312 -17.43 -25.67 5.65
C VAL A 312 -17.65 -24.63 6.74
N ALA A 313 -16.66 -23.78 7.01
CA ALA A 313 -16.81 -22.70 7.98
C ALA A 313 -17.84 -21.67 7.49
N PRO A 314 -18.61 -21.02 8.40
CA PRO A 314 -19.57 -19.99 8.03
C PRO A 314 -18.88 -18.77 7.39
N ARG A 315 -19.68 -17.88 6.78
CA ARG A 315 -19.21 -16.58 6.29
C ARG A 315 -18.64 -15.76 7.43
N GLN A 316 -17.50 -15.13 7.19
CA GLN A 316 -16.83 -14.31 8.19
C GLN A 316 -17.57 -12.99 8.37
N THR A 317 -17.94 -12.68 9.62
CA THR A 317 -18.62 -11.43 10.01
C THR A 317 -17.66 -10.37 10.55
N SER A 318 -16.38 -10.73 10.73
CA SER A 318 -15.32 -9.85 11.20
C SER A 318 -14.01 -10.17 10.47
N ILE A 319 -13.14 -9.18 10.30
CA ILE A 319 -11.83 -9.34 9.68
C ILE A 319 -10.73 -9.25 10.75
N PRO A 320 -9.84 -10.26 10.88
CA PRO A 320 -8.74 -10.22 11.83
C PRO A 320 -7.82 -9.02 11.62
N VAL A 321 -7.47 -8.35 12.72
CA VAL A 321 -6.43 -7.31 12.76
C VAL A 321 -5.07 -7.98 12.73
N TRP A 322 -4.25 -7.65 11.73
CA TRP A 322 -2.92 -8.25 11.59
C TRP A 322 -1.94 -7.61 12.57
N LYS A 323 -1.60 -8.35 13.64
CA LYS A 323 -0.50 -7.99 14.55
C LYS A 323 0.83 -8.44 13.93
N ARG A 324 1.56 -7.52 13.31
CA ARG A 324 2.93 -7.79 12.87
C ARG A 324 3.80 -7.93 14.12
N LYS A 325 4.59 -9.00 14.18
CA LYS A 325 5.69 -9.14 15.13
C LYS A 325 6.94 -8.56 14.50
#